data_AF-A0A838YNN9-F1
#
_entry.id   AF-A0A838YNN9-F1
#
_cell.length_a   1.000
_cell.length_b   1.000
_cell.length_c   1.000
_cell.angle_alpha   90.00
_cell.angle_beta   90.00
_cell.angle_gamma   90.00
#
_symmetry.space_group_name_H-M   'P 1'
#
loop_
_entity.id
_entity.type
_entity.pdbx_description
1 polymer ?
#
loop_
_entity_poly.entity_id
_entity_poly.type
_entity_poly.pdbx_seq_one_letter_code
_entity_poly.pdbx_strand_id
1 'polypeptide(L)'
;MKLQPMHHFYLVFILLLSTSNVHGAFPQNSLLNQERKQQRIQDTTGRTGEQLDSLIDEFNRNGLAGSDLDVIKAIRMVLGNLSKEQMNEIVGLLNGAREDTLKDKNSAAASAKVLTAYAGQKGVIVQLRRILLEYQSQVALFDLARLVKELGNRQTTNLHEAITLASSNFVPGSPSTSEQISIQLQYTEQEALAGEVQTILKRLSDIAEMTKGSPDQRPNRATKHATESRLKENILKAVDEIKGKRLMSAVSFEKTSRDSLWEMAKILEPEKGELEQMVEALEKLENIIDKENEIKEDTKKLSEEDQS
;
A
#
# COMPACT_ATOMS: atom_id res chain seq x y z
N MET A 1 -37.59 37.68 58.53
CA MET A 1 -36.83 38.33 59.63
C MET A 1 -37.12 37.58 60.93
N LYS A 2 -36.25 36.66 61.33
CA LYS A 2 -35.83 36.41 62.73
C LYS A 2 -34.83 35.25 62.75
N LEU A 3 -33.62 35.60 63.14
CA LEU A 3 -32.51 34.73 63.48
C LEU A 3 -32.73 34.12 64.89
N GLN A 4 -32.37 32.83 65.02
CA GLN A 4 -31.66 32.10 66.11
C GLN A 4 -31.63 32.66 67.57
N PRO A 5 -31.54 31.81 68.64
CA PRO A 5 -30.30 31.04 68.98
C PRO A 5 -30.49 29.70 69.77
N MET A 6 -29.59 28.69 69.55
CA MET A 6 -28.52 28.17 70.46
C MET A 6 -29.00 27.47 71.77
N HIS A 7 -28.44 26.39 72.36
CA HIS A 7 -27.21 25.59 72.29
C HIS A 7 -27.43 24.30 73.14
N HIS A 8 -26.77 23.17 72.82
CA HIS A 8 -25.91 22.33 73.71
C HIS A 8 -25.69 20.90 73.13
N PHE A 9 -24.46 20.65 72.64
CA PHE A 9 -23.47 19.66 73.13
C PHE A 9 -23.81 18.17 72.90
N TYR A 10 -23.10 17.49 72.00
CA TYR A 10 -22.02 16.55 72.33
C TYR A 10 -21.29 16.05 71.08
N LEU A 11 -19.98 15.91 71.24
CA LEU A 11 -18.98 15.49 70.28
C LEU A 11 -18.88 13.97 70.29
N VAL A 12 -19.15 13.30 69.18
CA VAL A 12 -18.66 11.93 68.92
C VAL A 12 -18.18 11.85 67.47
N PHE A 13 -16.88 11.69 67.35
CA PHE A 13 -16.15 11.39 66.14
C PHE A 13 -16.37 9.91 65.81
N ILE A 14 -17.11 9.60 64.75
CA ILE A 14 -17.02 8.28 64.09
C ILE A 14 -16.73 8.53 62.61
N LEU A 15 -15.46 8.30 62.30
CA LEU A 15 -14.91 8.14 60.98
C LEU A 15 -15.49 6.83 60.39
N LEU A 16 -16.41 6.94 59.43
CA LEU A 16 -16.79 5.86 58.53
C LEU A 16 -16.60 6.34 57.10
N LEU A 17 -15.34 6.33 56.68
CA LEU A 17 -14.96 6.23 55.28
C LEU A 17 -15.41 4.85 54.79
N SER A 18 -16.51 4.81 54.06
CA SER A 18 -16.80 3.75 53.11
C SER A 18 -17.03 4.37 51.73
N THR A 19 -15.98 5.02 51.22
CA THR A 19 -15.77 5.13 49.78
C THR A 19 -15.37 3.75 49.26
N SER A 20 -16.34 2.90 48.97
CA SER A 20 -16.12 1.82 47.99
C SER A 20 -16.08 2.46 46.61
N ASN A 21 -14.97 3.12 46.32
CA ASN A 21 -14.52 3.38 44.96
C ASN A 21 -14.15 2.02 44.38
N VAL A 22 -15.05 1.43 43.58
CA VAL A 22 -14.72 0.28 42.74
C VAL A 22 -13.91 0.84 41.56
N HIS A 23 -12.60 0.96 41.76
CA HIS A 23 -11.63 1.37 40.73
C HIS A 23 -10.61 0.24 40.57
N GLY A 24 -10.33 -0.14 39.32
CA GLY A 24 -9.25 -1.07 38.97
C GLY A 24 -9.64 -2.51 38.63
N ALA A 25 -10.91 -2.88 38.39
CA ALA A 25 -11.25 -4.24 37.98
C ALA A 25 -11.55 -4.31 36.47
N PHE A 26 -10.67 -4.92 35.67
CA PHE A 26 -11.04 -5.34 34.32
C PHE A 26 -12.25 -6.27 34.42
N PRO A 27 -13.39 -5.97 33.78
CA PRO A 27 -14.51 -6.91 33.74
C PRO A 27 -13.99 -8.23 33.18
N GLN A 28 -14.06 -9.33 33.93
CA GLN A 28 -13.42 -10.60 33.55
C GLN A 28 -13.84 -11.10 32.15
N ASN A 29 -15.06 -10.73 31.73
CA ASN A 29 -15.57 -11.00 30.38
C ASN A 29 -14.89 -10.16 29.28
N SER A 30 -14.37 -8.97 29.56
CA SER A 30 -13.74 -8.10 28.55
C SER A 30 -12.37 -8.63 28.13
N LEU A 31 -11.50 -9.02 29.07
CA LEU A 31 -10.18 -9.60 28.74
C LEU A 31 -10.32 -10.95 28.01
N LEU A 32 -11.25 -11.81 28.46
CA LEU A 32 -11.53 -13.07 27.77
C LEU A 32 -12.08 -12.84 26.35
N ASN A 33 -12.91 -11.80 26.16
CA ASN A 33 -13.40 -11.44 24.83
C ASN A 33 -12.26 -10.93 23.94
N GLN A 34 -11.34 -10.12 24.47
CA GLN A 34 -10.18 -9.64 23.70
C GLN A 34 -9.25 -10.79 23.30
N GLU A 35 -8.92 -11.68 24.24
CA GLU A 35 -8.14 -12.89 23.98
C GLU A 35 -8.76 -13.72 22.83
N ARG A 36 -10.07 -13.98 22.90
CA ARG A 36 -10.79 -14.74 21.85
C ARG A 36 -10.87 -14.00 20.52
N LYS A 37 -11.04 -12.68 20.52
CA LYS A 37 -11.02 -11.87 19.29
C LYS A 37 -9.63 -11.94 18.64
N GLN A 38 -8.56 -11.75 19.42
CA GLN A 38 -7.17 -11.86 18.94
C GLN A 38 -6.88 -13.25 18.38
N GLN A 39 -7.28 -14.32 19.08
CA GLN A 39 -7.08 -15.69 18.62
C GLN A 39 -7.75 -15.94 17.26
N ARG A 40 -8.97 -15.44 17.05
CA ARG A 40 -9.65 -15.57 15.74
C ARG A 40 -8.91 -14.83 14.63
N ILE A 41 -8.32 -13.68 14.92
CA ILE A 41 -7.54 -12.92 13.94
C ILE A 41 -6.22 -13.64 13.64
N GLN A 42 -5.57 -14.18 14.66
CA GLN A 42 -4.39 -15.05 14.51
C GLN A 42 -4.69 -16.24 13.60
N ASP A 43 -5.77 -16.97 13.86
CA ASP A 43 -6.17 -18.12 13.06
C ASP A 43 -6.47 -17.72 11.60
N THR A 44 -7.16 -16.60 11.40
CA THR A 44 -7.49 -16.10 10.06
C THR A 44 -6.22 -15.69 9.31
N THR A 45 -5.28 -15.02 9.98
CA THR A 45 -3.97 -14.64 9.42
C THR A 45 -3.16 -15.87 9.03
N GLY A 46 -3.19 -16.93 9.86
CA GLY A 46 -2.58 -18.23 9.55
C GLY A 46 -3.16 -18.87 8.29
N ARG A 47 -4.49 -18.93 8.17
CA ARG A 47 -5.18 -19.48 6.99
C ARG A 47 -4.87 -18.69 5.72
N THR A 48 -4.80 -17.36 5.79
CA THR A 48 -4.37 -16.55 4.64
C THR A 48 -2.94 -16.90 4.22
N GLY A 49 -2.05 -17.14 5.18
CA GLY A 49 -0.69 -17.64 4.89
C GLY A 49 -0.68 -18.99 4.18
N GLU A 50 -1.54 -19.93 4.60
CA GLU A 50 -1.69 -21.25 3.94
C GLU A 50 -2.26 -21.16 2.52
N GLN A 51 -3.17 -20.20 2.27
CA GLN A 51 -3.66 -19.91 0.93
C GLN A 51 -2.53 -19.40 0.01
N LEU A 52 -1.65 -18.54 0.54
CA LEU A 52 -0.46 -18.10 -0.19
C LEU A 52 0.53 -19.25 -0.44
N ASP A 53 0.66 -20.21 0.48
CA ASP A 53 1.48 -21.41 0.25
C ASP A 53 0.95 -22.20 -0.97
N SER A 54 -0.37 -22.33 -1.12
CA SER A 54 -0.98 -22.98 -2.30
C SER A 54 -0.68 -22.22 -3.60
N LEU A 55 -0.78 -20.89 -3.56
CA LEU A 55 -0.46 -20.02 -4.70
C LEU A 55 1.03 -20.11 -5.08
N ILE A 56 1.94 -20.12 -4.10
CA ILE A 56 3.38 -20.31 -4.32
C ILE A 56 3.65 -21.67 -5.01
N ASP A 57 2.97 -22.73 -4.57
CA ASP A 57 3.10 -24.05 -5.17
C ASP A 57 2.60 -24.09 -6.63
N GLU A 58 1.49 -23.41 -6.94
CA GLU A 58 1.00 -23.27 -8.31
C GLU A 58 2.00 -22.54 -9.22
N PHE A 59 2.58 -21.43 -8.74
CA PHE A 59 3.63 -20.71 -9.44
C PHE A 59 4.83 -21.64 -9.76
N ASN A 60 5.31 -22.37 -8.77
CA ASN A 60 6.44 -23.30 -8.96
C ASN A 60 6.08 -24.43 -9.95
N ARG A 61 4.87 -24.99 -9.89
CA ARG A 61 4.40 -26.06 -10.79
C ARG A 61 4.29 -25.58 -12.24
N ASN A 62 3.89 -24.33 -12.44
CA ASN A 62 3.76 -23.73 -13.76
C ASN A 62 5.09 -23.21 -14.31
N GLY A 63 6.20 -23.39 -13.59
CA GLY A 63 7.51 -22.87 -13.96
C GLY A 63 7.54 -21.34 -14.00
N LEU A 64 6.61 -20.70 -13.29
CA LEU A 64 6.53 -19.24 -13.16
C LEU A 64 7.52 -18.83 -12.07
N ALA A 65 8.51 -18.04 -12.46
CA ALA A 65 9.55 -17.56 -11.56
C ALA A 65 9.83 -16.08 -11.81
N GLY A 66 10.12 -15.38 -10.72
CA GLY A 66 10.61 -14.01 -10.71
C GLY A 66 9.92 -13.13 -9.68
N SER A 67 9.80 -11.85 -9.99
CA SER A 67 9.62 -10.79 -9.00
C SER A 67 8.28 -10.88 -8.25
N ASP A 68 7.22 -11.29 -8.94
CA ASP A 68 5.88 -11.42 -8.35
C ASP A 68 5.85 -12.56 -7.31
N LEU A 69 6.48 -13.70 -7.63
CA LEU A 69 6.61 -14.83 -6.73
C LEU A 69 7.45 -14.50 -5.49
N ASP A 70 8.53 -13.72 -5.66
CA ASP A 70 9.37 -13.29 -4.54
C ASP A 70 8.61 -12.35 -3.58
N VAL A 71 7.76 -11.47 -4.11
CA VAL A 71 6.84 -10.64 -3.31
C VAL A 71 5.87 -11.52 -2.53
N ILE A 72 5.21 -12.48 -3.18
CA ILE A 72 4.26 -13.38 -2.52
C ILE A 72 4.95 -14.19 -1.40
N LYS A 73 6.15 -14.72 -1.66
CA LYS A 73 6.96 -15.44 -0.65
C LYS A 73 7.32 -14.55 0.53
N ALA A 74 7.69 -13.29 0.27
CA ALA A 74 7.99 -12.33 1.32
C ALA A 74 6.75 -12.03 2.17
N ILE A 75 5.59 -11.81 1.53
CA ILE A 75 4.32 -11.58 2.23
C ILE A 75 3.96 -12.79 3.10
N ARG A 76 4.02 -14.00 2.54
CA ARG A 76 3.76 -15.24 3.29
C ARG A 76 4.65 -15.34 4.52
N MET A 77 5.94 -15.04 4.38
CA MET A 77 6.90 -15.07 5.50
C MET A 77 6.47 -14.11 6.60
N VAL A 78 6.11 -12.87 6.24
CA VAL A 78 5.64 -11.87 7.22
C VAL A 78 4.33 -12.34 7.88
N LEU A 79 3.34 -12.82 7.14
CA LEU A 79 2.08 -13.33 7.71
C LEU A 79 2.31 -14.52 8.66
N GLY A 80 3.25 -15.41 8.31
CA GLY A 80 3.64 -16.53 9.17
C GLY A 80 4.27 -16.07 10.50
N ASN A 81 5.16 -15.07 10.46
CA ASN A 81 5.77 -14.50 11.67
C ASN A 81 4.73 -13.73 12.50
N LEU A 82 3.85 -12.97 11.84
CA LEU A 82 2.75 -12.27 12.49
C LEU A 82 1.85 -13.24 13.26
N SER A 83 1.41 -14.33 12.63
CA SER A 83 0.48 -15.27 13.26
C SER A 83 1.16 -16.16 14.31
N LYS A 84 2.34 -16.71 14.04
CA LYS A 84 2.98 -17.71 14.91
C LYS A 84 3.74 -17.11 16.09
N GLU A 85 4.26 -15.89 15.94
CA GLU A 85 5.08 -15.26 16.97
C GLU A 85 4.34 -14.09 17.62
N GLN A 86 4.10 -13.01 16.86
CA GLN A 86 3.64 -11.75 17.45
C GLN A 86 2.21 -11.82 17.98
N MET A 87 1.27 -12.34 17.18
CA MET A 87 -0.12 -12.50 17.63
C MET A 87 -0.24 -13.55 18.73
N ASN A 88 0.58 -14.60 18.71
CA ASN A 88 0.64 -15.60 19.77
C ASN A 88 1.11 -14.99 21.10
N GLU A 89 2.12 -14.13 21.06
CA GLU A 89 2.59 -13.37 22.22
C GLU A 89 1.49 -12.44 22.75
N ILE A 90 0.75 -11.74 21.88
CA ILE A 90 -0.36 -10.87 22.28
C ILE A 90 -1.47 -11.69 22.98
N VAL A 91 -1.84 -12.86 22.45
CA VAL A 91 -2.78 -13.77 23.11
C VAL A 91 -2.26 -14.19 24.50
N GLY A 92 -0.97 -14.53 24.59
CA GLY A 92 -0.31 -14.87 25.86
C GLY A 92 -0.33 -13.73 26.87
N LEU A 93 -0.10 -12.49 26.44
CA LEU A 93 -0.16 -11.29 27.27
C LEU A 93 -1.57 -11.02 27.78
N LEU A 94 -2.60 -11.16 26.93
CA LEU A 94 -4.00 -10.98 27.31
C LEU A 94 -4.47 -12.06 28.29
N ASN A 95 -4.09 -13.33 28.05
CA ASN A 95 -4.38 -14.40 29.01
C ASN A 95 -3.65 -14.18 30.34
N GLY A 96 -2.36 -13.82 30.31
CA GLY A 96 -1.58 -13.53 31.52
C GLY A 96 -2.16 -12.35 32.32
N ALA A 97 -2.64 -11.30 31.65
CA ALA A 97 -3.34 -10.18 32.30
C ALA A 97 -4.61 -10.64 33.01
N ARG A 98 -5.39 -11.53 32.37
CA ARG A 98 -6.58 -12.13 32.95
C ARG A 98 -6.26 -12.98 34.19
N GLU A 99 -5.23 -13.81 34.12
CA GLU A 99 -4.77 -14.64 35.24
C GLU A 99 -4.28 -13.80 36.43
N ASP A 100 -3.63 -12.68 36.17
CA ASP A 100 -3.19 -11.77 37.23
C ASP A 100 -4.36 -11.01 37.86
N THR A 101 -5.34 -10.60 37.06
CA THR A 101 -6.58 -9.95 37.54
C THR A 101 -7.41 -10.89 38.43
N LEU A 102 -7.34 -12.20 38.17
CA LEU A 102 -7.98 -13.23 39.01
C LEU A 102 -7.35 -13.32 40.41
N LYS A 103 -6.05 -13.04 40.54
CA LYS A 103 -5.31 -13.09 41.80
C LYS A 103 -5.40 -11.77 42.57
N ASP A 104 -5.25 -10.68 41.85
CA ASP A 104 -5.36 -9.31 42.36
C ASP A 104 -6.08 -8.46 41.32
N LYS A 105 -7.25 -7.95 41.70
CA LYS A 105 -8.08 -7.15 40.80
C LYS A 105 -7.33 -5.92 40.28
N ASN A 106 -6.47 -5.31 41.11
CA ASN A 106 -5.74 -4.09 40.79
C ASN A 106 -4.26 -4.37 40.44
N SER A 107 -4.00 -5.52 39.80
CA SER A 107 -2.65 -5.96 39.50
C SER A 107 -1.96 -5.05 38.49
N ALA A 108 -0.94 -4.29 38.92
CA ALA A 108 -0.08 -3.51 38.04
C ALA A 108 0.61 -4.37 36.95
N ALA A 109 0.81 -5.66 37.23
CA ALA A 109 1.34 -6.62 36.26
C ALA A 109 0.33 -6.97 35.16
N ALA A 110 -0.98 -6.94 35.46
CA ALA A 110 -2.03 -7.08 34.46
C ALA A 110 -2.07 -5.84 33.56
N SER A 111 -2.04 -4.64 34.14
CA SER A 111 -2.01 -3.36 33.41
C SER A 111 -0.84 -3.28 32.43
N ALA A 112 0.37 -3.67 32.88
CA ALA A 112 1.57 -3.68 32.05
C ALA A 112 1.45 -4.66 30.86
N LYS A 113 0.85 -5.83 31.07
CA LYS A 113 0.60 -6.81 29.99
C LYS A 113 -0.42 -6.29 28.97
N VAL A 114 -1.51 -5.66 29.41
CA VAL A 114 -2.51 -5.04 28.53
C VAL A 114 -1.88 -3.93 27.69
N LEU A 115 -1.04 -3.07 28.30
CA LEU A 115 -0.34 -2.01 27.58
C LEU A 115 0.65 -2.59 26.54
N THR A 116 1.35 -3.66 26.89
CA THR A 116 2.27 -4.36 25.98
C THR A 116 1.51 -5.03 24.83
N ALA A 117 0.37 -5.66 25.11
CA ALA A 117 -0.51 -6.22 24.10
C ALA A 117 -1.01 -5.15 23.12
N TYR A 118 -1.43 -3.98 23.62
CA TYR A 118 -1.82 -2.84 22.78
C TYR A 118 -0.67 -2.34 21.89
N ALA A 119 0.55 -2.25 22.42
CA ALA A 119 1.73 -1.91 21.61
C ALA A 119 2.03 -2.97 20.54
N GLY A 120 1.89 -4.25 20.88
CA GLY A 120 2.01 -5.37 19.94
C GLY A 120 1.00 -5.28 18.80
N GLN A 121 -0.28 -5.06 19.11
CA GLN A 121 -1.37 -4.90 18.13
C GLN A 121 -1.08 -3.75 17.14
N LYS A 122 -0.51 -2.63 17.61
CA LYS A 122 -0.04 -1.56 16.71
C LYS A 122 1.05 -2.04 15.75
N GLY A 123 2.03 -2.79 16.26
CA GLY A 123 3.10 -3.36 15.45
C GLY A 123 2.58 -4.31 14.36
N VAL A 124 1.59 -5.13 14.70
CA VAL A 124 0.90 -6.03 13.76
C VAL A 124 0.20 -5.21 12.66
N ILE A 125 -0.59 -4.19 13.02
CA ILE A 125 -1.30 -3.33 12.05
C ILE A 125 -0.33 -2.66 11.07
N VAL A 126 0.81 -2.17 11.55
CA VAL A 126 1.82 -1.55 10.68
C VAL A 126 2.37 -2.54 9.65
N GLN A 127 2.65 -3.78 10.06
CA GLN A 127 3.13 -4.82 9.14
C GLN A 127 2.06 -5.26 8.15
N LEU A 128 0.81 -5.44 8.57
CA LEU A 128 -0.30 -5.75 7.68
C LEU A 128 -0.52 -4.64 6.64
N ARG A 129 -0.46 -3.37 7.06
CA ARG A 129 -0.53 -2.22 6.14
C ARG A 129 0.63 -2.19 5.15
N ARG A 130 1.83 -2.58 5.57
CA ARG A 130 2.98 -2.70 4.66
C ARG A 130 2.74 -3.78 3.58
N ILE A 131 2.19 -4.92 3.97
CA ILE A 131 1.79 -5.98 3.02
C ILE A 131 0.73 -5.43 2.04
N LEU A 132 -0.28 -4.72 2.54
CA LEU A 132 -1.32 -4.13 1.71
C LEU A 132 -0.74 -3.15 0.69
N LEU A 133 0.19 -2.29 1.10
CA LEU A 133 0.88 -1.35 0.20
C LEU A 133 1.69 -2.08 -0.88
N GLU A 134 2.39 -3.15 -0.51
CA GLU A 134 3.14 -3.98 -1.45
C GLU A 134 2.21 -4.52 -2.53
N TYR A 135 1.07 -5.06 -2.12
CA TYR A 135 0.07 -5.58 -3.02
C TYR A 135 -0.53 -4.50 -3.93
N GLN A 136 -0.94 -3.36 -3.37
CA GLN A 136 -1.50 -2.24 -4.15
C GLN A 136 -0.52 -1.75 -5.21
N SER A 137 0.78 -1.79 -4.91
CA SER A 137 1.82 -1.50 -5.89
C SER A 137 1.82 -2.49 -7.05
N GLN A 138 1.69 -3.80 -6.80
CA GLN A 138 1.61 -4.82 -7.86
C GLN A 138 0.49 -4.52 -8.87
N VAL A 139 -0.70 -4.20 -8.37
CA VAL A 139 -1.86 -3.81 -9.21
C VAL A 139 -1.56 -2.52 -9.98
N ALA A 140 -0.99 -1.53 -9.31
CA ALA A 140 -0.66 -0.26 -9.95
C ALA A 140 0.40 -0.41 -11.05
N LEU A 141 1.36 -1.33 -10.90
CA LEU A 141 2.37 -1.63 -11.91
C LEU A 141 1.77 -2.34 -13.13
N PHE A 142 0.82 -3.26 -12.91
CA PHE A 142 0.08 -3.89 -14.02
C PHE A 142 -0.67 -2.86 -14.86
N ASP A 143 -1.40 -1.95 -14.21
CA ASP A 143 -2.10 -0.86 -14.90
C ASP A 143 -1.12 0.05 -15.65
N LEU A 144 0.01 0.38 -15.03
CA LEU A 144 1.05 1.18 -15.67
C LEU A 144 1.63 0.48 -16.89
N ALA A 145 1.90 -0.83 -16.84
CA ALA A 145 2.41 -1.58 -17.98
C ALA A 145 1.46 -1.47 -19.18
N ARG A 146 0.14 -1.62 -18.93
CA ARG A 146 -0.90 -1.47 -19.96
C ARG A 146 -0.92 -0.05 -20.54
N LEU A 147 -0.89 0.97 -19.70
CA LEU A 147 -0.89 2.37 -20.14
C LEU A 147 0.36 2.71 -20.95
N VAL A 148 1.54 2.30 -20.50
CA VAL A 148 2.81 2.53 -21.20
C VAL A 148 2.83 1.85 -22.57
N LYS A 149 2.30 0.63 -22.65
CA LYS A 149 2.16 -0.10 -23.92
C LYS A 149 1.26 0.64 -24.90
N GLU A 150 0.15 1.19 -24.41
CA GLU A 150 -0.75 2.00 -25.23
C GLU A 150 -0.07 3.27 -25.75
N LEU A 151 0.70 3.97 -24.90
CA LEU A 151 1.51 5.11 -25.36
C LEU A 151 2.55 4.68 -26.40
N GLY A 152 3.18 3.52 -26.25
CA GLY A 152 4.08 2.94 -27.25
C GLY A 152 3.41 2.67 -28.59
N ASN A 153 2.16 2.20 -28.60
CA ASN A 153 1.36 1.99 -29.81
C ASN A 153 0.99 3.30 -30.49
N ARG A 154 0.53 4.28 -29.72
CA ARG A 154 0.21 5.63 -30.23
C ARG A 154 1.44 6.34 -30.78
N GLN A 155 2.57 6.27 -30.07
CA GLN A 155 3.85 6.78 -30.57
C GLN A 155 4.29 6.09 -31.87
N THR A 156 3.98 4.80 -32.05
CA THR A 156 4.24 4.07 -33.29
C THR A 156 3.39 4.60 -34.45
N THR A 157 2.12 4.89 -34.18
CA THR A 157 1.21 5.48 -35.16
C THR A 157 1.68 6.87 -35.57
N ASN A 158 1.99 7.73 -34.59
CA ASN A 158 2.49 9.09 -34.84
C ASN A 158 3.81 9.08 -35.64
N LEU A 159 4.72 8.15 -35.31
CA LEU A 159 5.98 7.95 -36.03
C LEU A 159 5.75 7.55 -37.51
N HIS A 160 4.76 6.71 -37.80
CA HIS A 160 4.46 6.34 -39.19
C HIS A 160 3.95 7.54 -40.01
N GLU A 161 3.14 8.41 -39.41
CA GLU A 161 2.68 9.65 -40.04
C GLU A 161 3.87 10.58 -40.32
N ALA A 162 4.77 10.73 -39.35
CA ALA A 162 6.02 11.49 -39.46
C ALA A 162 6.90 11.00 -40.62
N ILE A 163 7.13 9.68 -40.70
CA ILE A 163 7.93 9.05 -41.75
C ILE A 163 7.27 9.26 -43.12
N THR A 164 5.95 9.10 -43.21
CA THR A 164 5.20 9.29 -44.46
C THR A 164 5.36 10.72 -44.97
N LEU A 165 5.19 11.70 -44.08
CA LEU A 165 5.33 13.11 -44.44
C LEU A 165 6.78 13.47 -44.79
N ALA A 166 7.75 12.98 -44.01
CA ALA A 166 9.17 13.24 -44.25
C ALA A 166 9.71 12.57 -45.53
N SER A 167 9.10 11.47 -45.96
CA SER A 167 9.45 10.77 -47.20
C SER A 167 8.77 11.35 -48.45
N SER A 168 7.88 12.32 -48.29
CA SER A 168 7.26 13.06 -49.40
C SER A 168 8.19 14.17 -49.92
N ASN A 169 7.81 14.85 -51.00
CA ASN A 169 8.54 16.04 -51.51
C ASN A 169 8.32 17.28 -50.62
N PHE A 170 8.22 17.08 -49.31
CA PHE A 170 7.93 18.09 -48.32
C PHE A 170 8.99 19.20 -48.33
N VAL A 171 8.54 20.45 -48.43
CA VAL A 171 9.38 21.64 -48.32
C VAL A 171 8.96 22.43 -47.07
N PRO A 172 9.78 22.46 -46.00
CA PRO A 172 9.40 23.07 -44.72
C PRO A 172 8.96 24.55 -44.82
N GLY A 173 9.56 25.28 -45.76
CA GLY A 173 9.27 26.70 -46.00
C GLY A 173 7.98 26.98 -46.78
N SER A 174 7.43 25.97 -47.47
CA SER A 174 6.25 26.12 -48.32
C SER A 174 5.37 24.85 -48.32
N PRO A 175 4.88 24.42 -47.14
CA PRO A 175 4.03 23.24 -47.05
C PRO A 175 2.65 23.54 -47.65
N SER A 176 2.14 22.59 -48.42
CA SER A 176 0.76 22.55 -48.90
C SER A 176 -0.23 22.50 -47.72
N THR A 177 -1.50 22.82 -47.99
CA THR A 177 -2.56 22.75 -46.97
C THR A 177 -2.69 21.37 -46.34
N SER A 178 -2.54 20.30 -47.13
CA SER A 178 -2.60 18.92 -46.62
C SER A 178 -1.44 18.63 -45.66
N GLU A 179 -0.23 19.04 -46.02
CA GLU A 179 0.96 18.83 -45.17
C GLU A 179 0.85 19.64 -43.87
N GLN A 180 0.31 20.87 -43.92
CA GLN A 180 0.07 21.67 -42.72
C GLN A 180 -0.91 20.99 -41.76
N ILE A 181 -1.98 20.38 -42.28
CA ILE A 181 -2.95 19.63 -41.47
C ILE A 181 -2.28 18.40 -40.84
N SER A 182 -1.49 17.64 -41.61
CA SER A 182 -0.76 16.48 -41.10
C SER A 182 0.23 16.87 -39.99
N ILE A 183 0.99 17.96 -40.17
CA ILE A 183 1.92 18.46 -39.14
C ILE A 183 1.15 18.86 -37.88
N GLN A 184 0.01 19.54 -38.03
CA GLN A 184 -0.78 19.98 -36.89
C GLN A 184 -1.35 18.77 -36.11
N LEU A 185 -1.81 17.73 -36.80
CA LEU A 185 -2.28 16.50 -36.17
C LEU A 185 -1.14 15.81 -35.40
N GLN A 186 0.01 15.63 -36.06
CA GLN A 186 1.18 15.00 -35.46
C GLN A 186 1.69 15.77 -34.23
N TYR A 187 1.70 17.10 -34.30
CA TYR A 187 2.08 17.98 -33.19
C TYR A 187 1.12 17.79 -32.00
N THR A 188 -0.19 17.82 -32.24
CA THR A 188 -1.19 17.68 -31.19
C THR A 188 -1.13 16.31 -30.51
N GLU A 189 -0.94 15.23 -31.28
CA GLU A 189 -0.77 13.89 -30.70
C GLU A 189 0.55 13.79 -29.92
N GLN A 190 1.66 14.32 -30.44
CA GLN A 190 2.94 14.29 -29.73
C GLN A 190 2.91 15.11 -28.42
N GLU A 191 2.20 16.23 -28.40
CA GLU A 191 1.99 17.05 -27.20
C GLU A 191 1.14 16.30 -26.15
N ALA A 192 0.08 15.61 -26.58
CA ALA A 192 -0.71 14.75 -25.71
C ALA A 192 0.13 13.60 -25.11
N LEU A 193 0.90 12.91 -25.95
CA LEU A 193 1.85 11.86 -25.52
C LEU A 193 2.85 12.40 -24.49
N ALA A 194 3.36 13.63 -24.65
CA ALA A 194 4.25 14.24 -23.69
C ALA A 194 3.62 14.43 -22.31
N GLY A 195 2.38 14.92 -22.25
CA GLY A 195 1.63 15.09 -21.00
C GLY A 195 1.33 13.75 -20.31
N GLU A 196 0.92 12.75 -21.09
CA GLU A 196 0.61 11.42 -20.57
C GLU A 196 1.85 10.69 -20.06
N VAL A 197 2.97 10.73 -20.80
CA VAL A 197 4.25 10.17 -20.33
C VAL A 197 4.72 10.86 -19.06
N GLN A 198 4.61 12.19 -18.97
CA GLN A 198 4.98 12.89 -17.74
C GLN A 198 4.16 12.42 -16.53
N THR A 199 2.85 12.19 -16.72
CA THR A 199 1.96 11.69 -15.69
C THR A 199 2.33 10.27 -15.25
N ILE A 200 2.63 9.39 -16.21
CA ILE A 200 3.06 8.02 -15.94
C ILE A 200 4.39 7.99 -15.20
N LEU A 201 5.38 8.77 -15.63
CA LEU A 201 6.70 8.82 -14.98
C LEU A 201 6.60 9.32 -13.54
N LYS A 202 5.71 10.28 -13.28
CA LYS A 202 5.43 10.73 -11.91
C LYS A 202 4.82 9.61 -11.07
N ARG A 203 3.76 8.95 -11.56
CA ARG A 203 3.12 7.84 -10.85
C ARG A 203 4.09 6.69 -10.58
N LEU A 204 4.95 6.37 -11.55
CA LEU A 204 5.99 5.35 -11.40
C LEU A 204 7.00 5.72 -10.30
N SER A 205 7.43 6.98 -10.24
CA SER A 205 8.31 7.48 -9.19
C SER A 205 7.65 7.43 -7.80
N ASP A 206 6.36 7.78 -7.71
CA ASP A 206 5.61 7.73 -6.45
C ASP A 206 5.53 6.27 -5.94
N ILE A 207 5.24 5.32 -6.83
CA ILE A 207 5.24 3.89 -6.50
C ILE A 207 6.62 3.44 -6.02
N ALA A 208 7.69 3.80 -6.73
CA ALA A 208 9.06 3.41 -6.37
C ALA A 208 9.46 3.89 -4.96
N GLU A 209 9.05 5.09 -4.55
CA GLU A 209 9.31 5.59 -3.20
C GLU A 209 8.42 4.92 -2.15
N MET A 210 7.14 4.67 -2.45
CA MET A 210 6.21 3.98 -1.55
C MET A 210 6.62 2.53 -1.27
N THR A 211 7.23 1.86 -2.25
CA THR A 211 7.71 0.47 -2.13
C THR A 211 9.21 0.39 -1.90
N LYS A 212 9.81 1.39 -1.27
CA LYS A 212 11.24 1.39 -0.97
C LYS A 212 11.61 0.20 -0.07
N GLY A 213 12.59 -0.59 -0.53
CA GLY A 213 12.99 -1.83 0.14
C GLY A 213 12.07 -3.02 -0.11
N SER A 214 11.12 -2.90 -1.05
CA SER A 214 10.41 -4.04 -1.63
C SER A 214 11.39 -4.97 -2.38
N PRO A 215 11.14 -6.29 -2.38
CA PRO A 215 11.82 -7.20 -3.29
C PRO A 215 11.52 -6.90 -4.77
N ASP A 216 10.38 -6.28 -5.10
CA ASP A 216 10.02 -5.90 -6.46
C ASP A 216 10.86 -4.73 -6.98
N GLN A 217 11.75 -5.03 -7.92
CA GLN A 217 12.63 -4.05 -8.55
C GLN A 217 12.08 -3.45 -9.84
N ARG A 218 10.90 -3.84 -10.32
CA ARG A 218 10.32 -3.27 -11.55
C ARG A 218 10.14 -1.75 -11.50
N PRO A 219 9.61 -1.14 -10.42
CA PRO A 219 9.47 0.33 -10.36
C PRO A 219 10.82 1.04 -10.52
N ASN A 220 11.84 0.55 -9.81
CA ASN A 220 13.20 1.12 -9.83
C ASN A 220 13.86 0.94 -11.20
N ARG A 221 13.75 -0.27 -11.79
CA ARG A 221 14.32 -0.57 -13.11
C ARG A 221 13.65 0.27 -14.20
N ALA A 222 12.32 0.40 -14.17
CA ALA A 222 11.58 1.20 -15.13
C ALA A 222 11.91 2.69 -15.00
N THR A 223 12.00 3.21 -13.77
CA THR A 223 12.40 4.61 -13.50
C THR A 223 13.82 4.89 -13.99
N LYS A 224 14.74 3.97 -13.69
CA LYS A 224 16.13 4.04 -14.14
C LYS A 224 16.21 4.03 -15.67
N HIS A 225 15.52 3.09 -16.31
CA HIS A 225 15.46 3.00 -17.77
C HIS A 225 14.90 4.28 -18.40
N ALA A 226 13.79 4.83 -17.89
CA ALA A 226 13.22 6.08 -18.38
C ALA A 226 14.19 7.26 -18.29
N THR A 227 15.02 7.28 -17.24
CA THR A 227 16.05 8.30 -17.03
C THR A 227 17.24 8.12 -17.97
N GLU A 228 17.78 6.90 -18.07
CA GLU A 228 18.94 6.57 -18.90
C GLU A 228 18.64 6.71 -20.40
N SER A 229 17.45 6.30 -20.83
CA SER A 229 16.96 6.49 -22.19
C SER A 229 16.58 7.93 -22.51
N ARG A 230 16.49 8.81 -21.49
CA ARG A 230 16.06 10.21 -21.61
C ARG A 230 14.68 10.32 -22.27
N LEU A 231 13.76 9.45 -21.87
CA LEU A 231 12.44 9.31 -22.48
C LEU A 231 11.69 10.65 -22.52
N LYS A 232 11.66 11.37 -21.39
CA LYS A 232 10.99 12.67 -21.28
C LYS A 232 11.58 13.70 -22.24
N GLU A 233 12.91 13.79 -22.27
CA GLU A 233 13.61 14.73 -23.15
C GLU A 233 13.38 14.40 -24.62
N ASN A 234 13.39 13.12 -25.00
CA ASN A 234 13.18 12.71 -26.39
C ASN A 234 11.75 13.05 -26.85
N ILE A 235 10.74 12.79 -26.03
CA ILE A 235 9.36 13.12 -26.38
C ILE A 235 9.16 14.63 -26.51
N LEU A 236 9.71 15.44 -25.59
CA LEU A 236 9.62 16.90 -25.68
C LEU A 236 10.38 17.44 -26.90
N LYS A 237 11.54 16.88 -27.21
CA LYS A 237 12.27 17.25 -28.43
C LYS A 237 11.49 16.89 -29.69
N ALA A 238 10.80 15.75 -29.73
CA ALA A 238 9.94 15.42 -30.85
C ALA A 238 8.86 16.50 -31.06
N VAL A 239 8.21 16.99 -29.99
CA VAL A 239 7.26 18.11 -30.06
C VAL A 239 7.91 19.35 -30.70
N ASP A 240 9.09 19.75 -30.20
CA ASP A 240 9.80 20.94 -30.68
C ASP A 240 10.26 20.81 -32.15
N GLU A 241 10.69 19.62 -32.57
CA GLU A 241 11.09 19.33 -33.94
C GLU A 241 9.90 19.33 -34.91
N ILE A 242 8.75 18.76 -34.52
CA ILE A 242 7.51 18.80 -35.33
C ILE A 242 7.02 20.25 -35.48
N LYS A 243 6.96 20.99 -34.37
CA LYS A 243 6.59 22.42 -34.37
C LYS A 243 7.51 23.25 -35.26
N GLY A 244 8.80 22.90 -35.24
CA GLY A 244 9.84 23.49 -36.09
C GLY A 244 9.83 22.99 -37.54
N LYS A 245 8.90 22.10 -37.92
CA LYS A 245 8.82 21.46 -39.25
C LYS A 245 10.07 20.66 -39.64
N ARG A 246 10.85 20.20 -38.66
CA ARG A 246 12.07 19.40 -38.82
C ARG A 246 11.76 17.91 -38.68
N LEU A 247 10.94 17.40 -39.60
CA LEU A 247 10.32 16.08 -39.50
C LEU A 247 11.32 14.92 -39.39
N MET A 248 12.43 14.97 -40.13
CA MET A 248 13.46 13.91 -40.05
C MET A 248 14.11 13.82 -38.66
N SER A 249 14.28 14.95 -37.98
CA SER A 249 14.79 14.93 -36.60
C SER A 249 13.72 14.46 -35.62
N ALA A 250 12.46 14.86 -35.82
CA ALA A 250 11.33 14.38 -35.02
C ALA A 250 11.23 12.85 -35.07
N VAL A 251 11.29 12.25 -36.26
CA VAL A 251 11.26 10.80 -36.48
C VAL A 251 12.31 10.06 -35.63
N SER A 252 13.52 10.61 -35.50
CA SER A 252 14.57 10.00 -34.68
C SER A 252 14.21 9.99 -33.19
N PHE A 253 13.66 11.09 -32.69
CA PHE A 253 13.25 11.21 -31.29
C PHE A 253 12.01 10.37 -30.99
N GLU A 254 11.03 10.35 -31.89
CA GLU A 254 9.82 9.52 -31.78
C GLU A 254 10.16 8.03 -31.76
N LYS A 255 11.08 7.58 -32.64
CA LYS A 255 11.57 6.19 -32.64
C LYS A 255 12.23 5.81 -31.33
N THR A 256 13.14 6.66 -30.83
CA THR A 256 13.84 6.42 -29.56
C THR A 256 12.84 6.37 -28.39
N SER A 257 11.85 7.27 -28.40
CA SER A 257 10.79 7.32 -27.39
C SER A 257 9.91 6.08 -27.42
N ARG A 258 9.49 5.64 -28.62
CA ARG A 258 8.77 4.39 -28.82
C ARG A 258 9.54 3.21 -28.23
N ASP A 259 10.78 3.01 -28.65
CA ASP A 259 11.58 1.86 -28.21
C ASP A 259 11.75 1.86 -26.69
N SER A 260 11.94 3.04 -26.09
CA SER A 260 11.97 3.20 -24.64
C SER A 260 10.63 2.87 -23.95
N LEU A 261 9.49 3.28 -24.51
CA LEU A 261 8.16 2.97 -23.97
C LEU A 261 7.91 1.46 -23.99
N TRP A 262 8.26 0.79 -25.09
CA TRP A 262 8.09 -0.66 -25.21
C TRP A 262 8.95 -1.44 -24.20
N GLU A 263 10.22 -1.05 -24.03
CA GLU A 263 11.07 -1.69 -23.01
C GLU A 263 10.57 -1.39 -21.59
N MET A 264 10.07 -0.17 -21.33
CA MET A 264 9.48 0.16 -20.04
C MET A 264 8.21 -0.65 -19.76
N ALA A 265 7.34 -0.85 -20.76
CA ALA A 265 6.17 -1.73 -20.63
C ALA A 265 6.60 -3.15 -20.28
N LYS A 266 7.62 -3.69 -20.96
CA LYS A 266 8.15 -5.03 -20.69
C LYS A 266 8.76 -5.17 -19.30
N ILE A 267 9.43 -4.14 -18.77
CA ILE A 267 9.94 -4.13 -17.39
C ILE A 267 8.78 -4.17 -16.38
N LEU A 268 7.67 -3.50 -16.69
CA LEU A 268 6.52 -3.36 -15.80
C LEU A 268 5.51 -4.50 -15.91
N GLU A 269 5.50 -5.24 -17.03
CA GLU A 269 4.58 -6.36 -17.25
C GLU A 269 4.73 -7.38 -16.11
N PRO A 270 3.61 -7.89 -15.55
CA PRO A 270 3.66 -8.97 -14.59
C PRO A 270 4.14 -10.25 -15.25
N GLU A 271 4.76 -11.08 -14.44
CA GLU A 271 4.98 -12.47 -14.82
C GLU A 271 3.62 -13.17 -14.88
N LYS A 272 3.43 -14.09 -15.83
CA LYS A 272 2.09 -14.57 -16.23
C LYS A 272 1.30 -15.19 -15.07
N GLY A 273 0.05 -14.74 -14.87
CA GLY A 273 -0.97 -15.32 -13.97
C GLY A 273 -0.79 -14.93 -12.50
N GLU A 274 -1.79 -14.52 -11.72
CA GLU A 274 -3.19 -14.14 -11.95
C GLU A 274 -3.50 -12.95 -11.03
N LEU A 275 -3.79 -11.79 -11.62
CA LEU A 275 -4.20 -10.56 -10.90
C LEU A 275 -5.45 -10.80 -10.03
N GLU A 276 -6.29 -11.78 -10.38
CA GLU A 276 -7.55 -12.08 -9.70
C GLU A 276 -7.35 -12.76 -8.33
N GLN A 277 -6.47 -13.77 -8.23
CA GLN A 277 -6.15 -14.40 -6.93
C GLN A 277 -5.49 -13.41 -5.97
N MET A 278 -4.70 -12.54 -6.56
CA MET A 278 -4.09 -11.40 -5.93
C MET A 278 -5.19 -10.49 -5.30
N VAL A 279 -6.27 -10.15 -6.03
CA VAL A 279 -7.32 -9.23 -5.55
C VAL A 279 -8.10 -9.80 -4.36
N GLU A 280 -8.36 -11.11 -4.35
CA GLU A 280 -9.02 -11.77 -3.22
C GLU A 280 -8.16 -11.73 -1.94
N ALA A 281 -6.84 -11.82 -2.07
CA ALA A 281 -5.93 -11.70 -0.93
C ALA A 281 -5.93 -10.29 -0.33
N LEU A 282 -6.10 -9.23 -1.15
CA LEU A 282 -6.23 -7.85 -0.68
C LEU A 282 -7.47 -7.66 0.19
N GLU A 283 -8.63 -8.13 -0.25
CA GLU A 283 -9.88 -8.01 0.50
C GLU A 283 -9.78 -8.71 1.87
N LYS A 284 -9.12 -9.87 1.92
CA LYS A 284 -8.87 -10.58 3.18
C LYS A 284 -7.94 -9.80 4.11
N LEU A 285 -6.90 -9.17 3.58
CA LEU A 285 -5.95 -8.37 4.38
C LEU A 285 -6.60 -7.12 4.96
N GLU A 286 -7.42 -6.40 4.18
CA GLU A 286 -8.18 -5.25 4.65
C GLU A 286 -9.12 -5.65 5.81
N ASN A 287 -9.85 -6.74 5.64
CA ASN A 287 -10.70 -7.31 6.68
C ASN A 287 -9.92 -7.68 7.96
N ILE A 288 -8.69 -8.19 7.84
CA ILE A 288 -7.83 -8.50 9.01
C ILE A 288 -7.39 -7.19 9.69
N ILE A 289 -6.99 -6.17 8.92
CA ILE A 289 -6.57 -4.86 9.45
C ILE A 289 -7.72 -4.18 10.20
N ASP A 290 -8.94 -4.24 9.67
CA ASP A 290 -10.11 -3.62 10.30
C ASP A 290 -10.44 -4.29 11.64
N LYS A 291 -10.43 -5.63 11.66
CA LYS A 291 -10.61 -6.41 12.89
C LYS A 291 -9.50 -6.14 13.91
N GLU A 292 -8.25 -6.05 13.47
CA GLU A 292 -7.11 -5.75 14.34
C GLU A 292 -7.22 -4.31 14.90
N ASN A 293 -7.75 -3.35 14.13
CA ASN A 293 -8.03 -2.01 14.63
C ASN A 293 -9.15 -1.99 15.69
N GLU A 294 -10.22 -2.75 15.49
CA GLU A 294 -11.32 -2.86 16.46
C GLU A 294 -10.80 -3.37 17.81
N ILE A 295 -10.07 -4.50 17.80
CA ILE A 295 -9.54 -5.06 19.06
C ILE A 295 -8.52 -4.12 19.69
N LYS A 296 -7.71 -3.41 18.90
CA LYS A 296 -6.70 -2.49 19.41
C LYS A 296 -7.36 -1.32 20.15
N GLU A 297 -8.45 -0.77 19.63
CA GLU A 297 -9.22 0.26 20.33
C GLU A 297 -9.90 -0.29 21.59
N ASP A 298 -10.38 -1.53 21.57
CA ASP A 298 -10.94 -2.16 22.77
C ASP A 298 -9.86 -2.41 23.85
N THR A 299 -8.69 -2.92 23.48
CA THR A 299 -7.54 -3.11 24.40
C THR A 299 -7.07 -1.78 24.98
N LYS A 300 -7.07 -0.72 24.17
CA LYS A 300 -6.74 0.64 24.62
C LYS A 300 -7.69 1.11 25.71
N LYS A 301 -9.00 0.97 25.52
CA LYS A 301 -9.99 1.35 26.55
C LYS A 301 -9.76 0.62 27.86
N LEU A 302 -9.44 -0.68 27.80
CA LEU A 302 -9.08 -1.45 28.99
C LEU A 302 -7.83 -0.86 29.68
N SER A 303 -6.81 -0.46 28.92
CA SER A 303 -5.61 0.17 29.50
C SER A 303 -5.86 1.56 30.10
N GLU A 304 -6.86 2.31 29.61
CA GLU A 304 -7.20 3.65 30.08
C GLU A 304 -8.15 3.63 31.29
N GLU A 305 -9.09 2.68 31.34
CA GLU A 305 -10.01 2.46 32.48
C GLU A 305 -9.29 2.05 33.78
N ASP A 306 -8.07 1.52 33.67
CA ASP A 306 -7.22 1.12 34.80
C ASP A 306 -6.32 2.27 35.33
N GLN A 307 -6.20 3.37 34.58
CA GLN A 307 -5.39 4.55 34.94
C GLN A 307 -6.20 5.72 35.54
N SER A 308 -7.54 5.62 35.58
CA SER A 308 -8.47 6.64 36.11
C SER A 308 -9.08 6.24 37.44
#